data_AF-S8BYN1-F1
#
_entry.id   AF-S8BYN1-F1
#
_cell.length_a   1.000
_cell.length_b   1.000
_cell.length_c   1.000
_cell.angle_alpha   90.00
_cell.angle_beta   90.00
_cell.angle_gamma   90.00
#
_symmetry.space_group_name_H-M   'P 1'
#
loop_
_entity.id
_entity.type
_entity.pdbx_description
1 polymer ?
#
loop_
_entity_poly.entity_id
_entity_poly.type
_entity_poly.pdbx_seq_one_letter_code
_entity_poly.pdbx_strand_id
1 'polypeptide(L)'
;IKKDIKQSRVATTSKVVDFINSSSKEGRPGVLISATAVGYYGTSETQVFDEGSPMGDDYLAEASECVCREWEGAALGVDGGVRLAMIRFGVVLGKDGGAL
;
A
#
# COMPACT_ATOMS: atom_id res chain seq x y z
N ILE A 1 8.77 10.85 -12.83
CA ILE A 1 8.28 9.44 -12.78
C ILE A 1 8.13 8.95 -11.33
N LYS A 2 9.20 8.75 -10.54
CA LYS A 2 9.10 8.20 -9.17
C LYS A 2 8.21 9.05 -8.24
N LYS A 3 8.42 10.37 -8.22
CA LYS A 3 7.62 11.33 -7.47
C LYS A 3 6.15 11.34 -7.90
N ASP A 4 5.89 11.20 -9.20
CA ASP A 4 4.53 11.21 -9.75
C ASP A 4 3.76 9.93 -9.38
N ILE A 5 4.43 8.78 -9.38
CA ILE A 5 3.87 7.50 -8.94
C ILE A 5 3.55 7.56 -7.44
N LYS A 6 4.48 8.07 -6.64
CA LYS A 6 4.31 8.29 -5.20
C LYS A 6 3.09 9.17 -4.94
N GLN A 7 3.07 10.34 -5.56
CA GLN A 7 2.00 11.32 -5.40
C GLN A 7 0.65 10.75 -5.87
N SER A 8 0.60 10.05 -7.00
CA SER A 8 -0.64 9.46 -7.51
C SER A 8 -1.22 8.43 -6.53
N ARG A 9 -0.40 7.49 -6.04
CA ARG A 9 -0.83 6.40 -5.16
C ARG A 9 -1.21 6.89 -3.76
N VAL A 10 -0.38 7.74 -3.17
CA VAL A 10 -0.62 8.33 -1.85
C VAL A 10 -1.84 9.26 -1.90
N ALA A 11 -1.89 10.22 -2.83
CA ALA A 11 -2.99 11.18 -2.90
C ALA A 11 -4.33 10.52 -3.22
N THR A 12 -4.36 9.49 -4.07
CA THR A 12 -5.60 8.74 -4.33
C THR A 12 -6.07 8.02 -3.07
N THR A 13 -5.17 7.37 -2.35
CA THR A 13 -5.50 6.64 -1.13
C THR A 13 -5.98 7.59 -0.03
N SER A 14 -5.30 8.72 0.18
CA SER A 14 -5.74 9.74 1.13
C SER A 14 -7.15 10.22 0.82
N LYS A 15 -7.46 10.54 -0.44
CA LYS A 15 -8.81 10.97 -0.84
C LYS A 15 -9.88 9.91 -0.57
N VAL A 16 -9.58 8.64 -0.82
CA VAL A 16 -10.51 7.53 -0.52
C VAL A 16 -10.74 7.42 0.98
N VAL A 17 -9.69 7.50 1.78
CA VAL A 17 -9.78 7.45 3.24
C VAL A 17 -10.55 8.65 3.79
N ASP A 18 -10.28 9.86 3.30
CA ASP A 18 -10.99 11.09 3.68
C ASP A 18 -12.49 10.97 3.36
N PHE A 19 -12.83 10.41 2.20
CA PHE A 19 -14.22 10.17 1.81
C PHE A 19 -14.90 9.15 2.74
N ILE A 20 -14.23 8.04 3.07
CA ILE A 20 -14.75 7.03 4.01
C ILE A 20 -14.97 7.63 5.40
N ASN A 21 -14.02 8.45 5.87
CA ASN A 21 -14.05 9.06 7.18
C ASN A 21 -15.12 10.15 7.29
N SER A 22 -15.35 10.91 6.22
CA SER A 22 -16.41 11.93 6.14
C SER A 22 -17.80 11.38 5.84
N SER A 23 -17.92 10.13 5.40
CA SER A 23 -19.20 9.46 5.16
C SER A 23 -19.95 9.18 6.47
N SER A 24 -21.29 9.25 6.39
CA SER A 24 -22.16 8.85 7.49
C SER A 24 -21.96 7.36 7.82
N LYS A 25 -22.27 6.96 9.06
CA LYS A 25 -22.09 5.57 9.51
C LYS A 25 -22.85 4.55 8.65
N GLU A 26 -23.99 4.94 8.10
CA GLU A 26 -24.85 4.09 7.25
C GLU A 26 -24.30 3.91 5.83
N GLY A 27 -23.58 4.92 5.31
CA GLY A 27 -22.99 4.88 3.96
C GLY A 27 -21.55 4.39 3.92
N ARG A 28 -20.97 4.05 5.08
CA ARG A 28 -19.56 3.69 5.20
C ARG A 28 -19.32 2.22 4.82
N PRO A 29 -18.27 1.91 4.03
CA PRO A 29 -17.92 0.52 3.75
C PRO A 29 -17.43 -0.18 5.03
N GLY A 30 -17.75 -1.47 5.18
CA GLY A 30 -17.25 -2.27 6.30
C GLY A 30 -15.76 -2.67 6.16
N VAL A 31 -15.21 -2.59 4.94
CA VAL A 31 -13.84 -3.00 4.63
C VAL A 31 -13.21 -2.08 3.60
N LEU A 32 -11.95 -1.72 3.81
CA LEU A 32 -11.06 -1.10 2.84
C LEU A 32 -9.94 -2.09 2.50
N ILE A 33 -9.75 -2.39 1.21
CA ILE A 33 -8.64 -3.22 0.74
C ILE A 33 -7.65 -2.30 0.01
N SER A 34 -6.43 -2.19 0.54
CA SER A 34 -5.36 -1.41 -0.07
C SER A 34 -4.33 -2.32 -0.71
N ALA A 35 -4.15 -2.18 -2.02
CA ALA A 35 -3.13 -2.89 -2.78
C ALA A 35 -1.78 -2.18 -2.64
N THR A 36 -0.76 -2.86 -2.15
CA THR A 36 0.61 -2.35 -2.00
C THR A 36 1.58 -3.32 -2.69
N ALA A 37 2.88 -3.31 -2.37
CA ALA A 37 3.88 -4.11 -3.09
C ALA A 37 4.92 -4.74 -2.14
N VAL A 38 5.45 -5.90 -2.54
CA VAL A 38 6.53 -6.63 -1.81
C VAL A 38 7.84 -5.86 -1.70
N GLY A 39 8.00 -4.79 -2.49
CA GLY A 39 9.12 -3.84 -2.32
C GLY A 39 9.17 -3.19 -0.93
N TYR A 40 8.14 -3.36 -0.09
CA TYR A 40 8.18 -3.04 1.33
C TYR A 40 9.33 -3.74 2.08
N TYR A 41 9.62 -5.00 1.77
CA TYR A 41 10.63 -5.80 2.48
C TYR A 41 12.05 -5.54 2.02
N GLY A 42 12.21 -4.84 0.90
CA GLY A 42 13.48 -4.72 0.19
C GLY A 42 13.90 -6.02 -0.51
N THR A 43 15.15 -6.06 -0.94
CA THR A 43 15.75 -7.08 -1.79
C THR A 43 16.78 -7.85 -0.98
N SER A 44 16.68 -9.18 -1.02
CA SER A 44 17.65 -10.07 -0.39
C SER A 44 17.72 -11.38 -1.14
N GLU A 45 18.92 -11.94 -1.28
CA GLU A 45 19.13 -13.25 -1.90
C GLU A 45 19.03 -14.40 -0.88
N THR A 46 19.02 -14.09 0.42
CA THR A 46 19.13 -15.09 1.49
C THR A 46 18.04 -14.98 2.56
N GLN A 47 17.44 -13.80 2.72
CA GLN A 47 16.38 -13.60 3.72
C GLN A 47 15.04 -14.06 3.18
N VAL A 48 14.19 -14.48 4.12
CA VAL A 48 12.79 -14.82 3.88
C VAL A 48 11.94 -13.80 4.62
N PHE A 49 10.92 -13.27 3.94
CA PHE A 49 10.03 -12.25 4.48
C PHE A 49 8.60 -12.77 4.56
N ASP A 50 7.92 -12.39 5.63
CA ASP A 50 6.49 -12.58 5.87
C ASP A 50 5.82 -11.23 6.19
N GLU A 51 4.50 -11.21 6.42
CA GLU A 51 3.76 -9.97 6.69
C GLU A 51 4.17 -9.28 8.01
N GLY A 52 4.78 -10.01 8.94
CA GLY A 52 5.32 -9.48 10.20
C GLY A 52 6.74 -8.93 10.08
N SER A 53 7.40 -9.18 8.94
CA SER A 53 8.77 -8.77 8.73
C SER A 53 8.89 -7.25 8.64
N PRO A 54 9.98 -6.68 9.18
CA PRO A 54 10.19 -5.24 9.15
C PRO A 54 10.36 -4.74 7.71
N MET A 55 10.16 -3.44 7.54
CA MET A 55 10.50 -2.77 6.29
C MET A 55 12.00 -2.92 6.01
N GLY A 56 12.35 -3.20 4.76
CA GLY A 56 13.74 -3.26 4.32
C GLY A 56 14.44 -1.90 4.40
N ASP A 57 15.76 -1.92 4.22
CA ASP A 57 16.64 -0.75 4.17
C ASP A 57 17.29 -0.55 2.78
N ASP A 58 16.87 -1.33 1.78
CA ASP A 58 17.38 -1.22 0.42
C ASP A 58 16.75 -0.05 -0.36
N TYR A 59 17.25 0.23 -1.56
CA TYR A 59 16.81 1.37 -2.38
C TYR A 59 15.30 1.38 -2.74
N LEU A 60 14.59 0.24 -2.65
CA LEU A 60 13.13 0.16 -2.83
C LEU A 60 12.36 0.38 -1.51
N ALA A 61 13.03 0.14 -0.37
CA ALA A 61 12.51 0.25 0.98
C ALA A 61 13.00 1.50 1.75
N GLU A 62 14.00 2.24 1.24
CA GLU A 62 14.65 3.35 1.93
C GLU A 62 13.69 4.54 2.20
N ALA A 63 13.73 4.99 3.45
CA ALA A 63 12.64 5.63 4.18
C ALA A 63 12.22 7.06 3.74
N SER A 64 12.85 7.64 2.71
CA SER A 64 12.51 8.98 2.16
C SER A 64 11.79 8.92 0.80
N GLU A 65 11.88 7.79 0.09
CA GLU A 65 11.33 7.58 -1.26
C GLU A 65 10.37 6.36 -1.33
N CYS A 66 10.17 5.62 -0.23
CA CYS A 66 9.30 4.44 -0.22
C CYS A 66 7.82 4.81 -0.39
N VAL A 67 7.33 4.66 -1.62
CA VAL A 67 5.90 4.79 -1.95
C VAL A 67 5.05 3.91 -1.04
N CYS A 68 5.51 2.70 -0.72
CA CYS A 68 4.76 1.75 0.11
C CYS A 68 4.56 2.28 1.54
N ARG A 69 5.56 2.92 2.16
CA ARG A 69 5.43 3.46 3.52
C ARG A 69 4.35 4.54 3.60
N GLU A 70 4.45 5.55 2.74
CA GLU A 70 3.48 6.66 2.74
C GLU A 70 2.10 6.21 2.25
N TRP A 71 2.05 5.24 1.35
CA TRP A 71 0.80 4.66 0.87
C TRP A 71 0.11 3.82 1.96
N GLU A 72 0.83 2.93 2.65
CA GLU A 72 0.31 2.19 3.80
C GLU A 72 -0.09 3.15 4.93
N GLY A 73 0.71 4.19 5.18
CA GLY A 73 0.39 5.25 6.13
C GLY A 73 -0.91 6.00 5.81
N ALA A 74 -1.14 6.33 4.54
CA ALA A 74 -2.40 6.94 4.11
C ALA A 74 -3.60 6.00 4.34
N ALA A 75 -3.45 4.71 4.03
CA ALA A 75 -4.51 3.72 4.22
C ALA A 75 -4.84 3.47 5.71
N LEU A 76 -3.81 3.49 6.57
CA LEU A 76 -3.95 3.34 8.03
C LEU A 76 -4.76 4.48 8.68
N GLY A 77 -4.95 5.61 8.01
CA GLY A 77 -5.78 6.72 8.49
C GLY A 77 -7.30 6.47 8.42
N VAL A 78 -7.74 5.31 7.96
CA VAL A 78 -9.17 4.97 7.88
C VAL A 78 -9.80 4.83 9.27
N ASP A 79 -11.05 5.28 9.41
CA ASP A 79 -11.85 5.19 10.62
C ASP A 79 -11.86 3.76 11.18
N GLY A 80 -11.68 3.62 12.49
CA GLY A 80 -11.55 2.32 13.16
C GLY A 80 -12.79 1.42 13.07
N GLY A 81 -13.93 1.94 12.62
CA GLY A 81 -15.11 1.16 12.28
C GLY A 81 -15.00 0.43 10.92
N VAL A 82 -13.96 0.70 10.14
CA VAL A 82 -13.70 0.06 8.83
C VAL A 82 -12.52 -0.88 8.96
N ARG A 83 -12.71 -2.13 8.55
CA ARG A 83 -11.62 -3.11 8.54
C ARG A 83 -10.66 -2.82 7.40
N LEU A 84 -9.40 -2.51 7.71
CA LEU A 84 -8.34 -2.35 6.71
C LEU A 84 -7.64 -3.69 6.43
N ALA A 85 -7.48 -4.02 5.15
CA ALA A 85 -6.62 -5.12 4.69
C ALA A 85 -5.59 -4.58 3.69
N MET A 86 -4.30 -4.84 3.94
CA MET A 86 -3.20 -4.43 3.06
C MET A 86 -2.65 -5.67 2.34
N ILE A 87 -2.56 -5.61 1.01
CA ILE A 87 -2.11 -6.74 0.18
C ILE A 87 -0.84 -6.33 -0.55
N ARG A 88 0.30 -6.90 -0.14
CA ARG A 88 1.62 -6.64 -0.76
C ARG A 88 1.80 -7.55 -1.97
N PHE A 89 1.54 -7.02 -3.17
CA PHE A 89 1.68 -7.81 -4.41
C PHE A 89 3.13 -8.01 -4.81
N GLY A 90 3.45 -9.23 -5.24
CA GLY A 90 4.65 -9.56 -6.03
C GLY A 90 4.48 -9.17 -7.50
N VAL A 91 5.28 -9.77 -8.36
CA VAL A 91 5.11 -9.63 -9.82
C VAL A 91 3.81 -10.32 -10.23
N VAL A 92 2.90 -9.59 -10.87
CA VAL A 92 1.65 -10.13 -11.39
C VAL A 92 1.87 -10.61 -12.82
N LEU A 93 1.59 -11.89 -13.05
CA LEU A 93 1.70 -12.56 -14.34
C LEU A 93 0.30 -12.73 -14.93
N GLY A 94 0.08 -12.21 -16.15
CA GLY A 94 -1.22 -12.26 -16.80
C GLY A 94 -1.10 -12.27 -18.33
N LYS A 95 -1.98 -13.02 -18.98
CA LYS A 95 -1.95 -13.27 -20.43
C LYS A 95 -2.20 -12.00 -21.28
N ASP A 96 -3.01 -11.08 -20.77
CA ASP A 96 -3.43 -9.85 -21.45
C ASP A 96 -2.94 -8.58 -20.71
N GLY A 97 -1.93 -8.72 -19.85
CA GLY A 97 -1.36 -7.66 -19.03
C GLY A 97 -0.64 -8.22 -17.79
N GLY A 98 0.54 -7.67 -17.49
CA GLY A 98 1.47 -8.18 -16.47
C GLY A 98 2.87 -8.35 -17.05
N ALA A 99 3.80 -8.89 -16.27
CA ALA A 99 5.18 -9.15 -16.72
C ALA A 99 5.30 -10.54 -17.39
N LEU A 100 4.50 -10.78 -18.43
CA LEU A 100 4.59 -11.98 -19.27
C LEU A 100 5.26 -11.67 -20.61
#